data_AF-A0A349UX89-F1
#
_entry.id   AF-A0A349UX89-F1
#
_cell.length_a   1.000
_cell.length_b   1.000
_cell.length_c   1.000
_cell.angle_alpha   90.00
_cell.angle_beta   90.00
_cell.angle_gamma   90.00
#
_symmetry.space_group_name_H-M   'P 1'
#
loop_
_entity.id
_entity.type
_entity.pdbx_description
1 polymer ?
#
loop_
_entity_poly.entity_id
_entity_poly.type
_entity_poly.pdbx_seq_one_letter_code
_entity_poly.pdbx_strand_id
1 'polypeptide(L)'
;MPLSKSLWVLLGATSIVFHLSLIFSGLVPNLVSRPLHMALALPWVFLFASQGLPSRISGAIFSIIGIACCLFIVLNESALSDQYGYLSGSLQTAVAGALL
;
A
#
# COMPACT_ATOMS: atom_id res chain seq x y z
N MET A 1 -0.54 25.68 -10.18
CA MET A 1 -1.76 25.11 -9.61
C MET A 1 -1.41 24.38 -8.30
N PRO A 2 -1.94 24.82 -7.15
CA PRO A 2 -1.51 24.42 -5.79
C PRO A 2 -1.86 22.98 -5.39
N LEU A 3 -2.55 22.25 -6.27
CA LEU A 3 -3.08 20.91 -6.03
C LEU A 3 -1.97 19.92 -5.65
N SER A 4 -0.78 20.04 -6.26
CA SER A 4 0.37 19.17 -5.96
C SER A 4 0.92 19.37 -4.54
N LYS A 5 0.97 20.61 -4.05
CA LYS A 5 1.41 20.90 -2.67
C LYS A 5 0.39 20.44 -1.64
N SER A 6 -0.91 20.67 -1.90
CA SER A 6 -1.96 20.25 -0.98
C SER A 6 -2.06 18.72 -0.90
N LEU A 7 -1.96 18.01 -2.03
CA LEU A 7 -1.87 16.54 -2.06
C LEU A 7 -0.67 16.03 -1.26
N TRP A 8 0.47 16.72 -1.35
CA TRP A 8 1.69 16.37 -0.62
C TRP A 8 1.52 16.50 0.89
N VAL A 9 0.96 17.63 1.33
CA VAL A 9 0.64 17.86 2.75
C VAL A 9 -0.35 16.81 3.25
N LEU A 10 -1.37 16.48 2.46
CA LEU A 10 -2.40 15.52 2.85
C LEU A 10 -1.84 14.09 2.94
N LEU A 11 -1.02 13.66 1.98
CA LEU A 11 -0.33 12.37 2.02
C LEU A 11 0.67 12.27 3.18
N GLY A 12 1.44 13.32 3.44
CA GLY A 12 2.36 13.38 4.57
C GLY A 12 1.64 13.34 5.91
N ALA A 13 0.55 14.10 6.06
CA ALA A 13 -0.29 14.08 7.25
C ALA A 13 -0.91 12.70 7.48
N THR A 14 -1.43 12.05 6.44
CA THR A 14 -1.95 10.67 6.53
C THR A 14 -0.88 9.69 6.99
N SER A 15 0.36 9.82 6.51
CA SER A 15 1.47 8.97 6.97
C SER A 15 1.81 9.15 8.43
N ILE A 16 1.87 10.40 8.88
CA ILE A 16 2.16 10.72 10.28
C ILE A 16 1.05 10.19 11.17
N VAL A 17 -0.21 10.45 10.83
CA VAL A 17 -1.38 9.96 11.59
C VAL A 17 -1.41 8.43 11.63
N PHE A 18 -1.12 7.75 10.52
CA PHE A 18 -1.06 6.29 10.46
C PHE A 18 0.00 5.73 11.43
N HIS A 19 1.23 6.25 11.40
CA HIS A 19 2.31 5.80 12.28
C HIS A 19 2.01 6.08 13.75
N LEU A 20 1.47 7.27 14.07
CA LEU A 20 1.05 7.60 15.43
C LEU A 20 -0.09 6.69 15.91
N SER A 21 -1.06 6.37 15.05
CA SER A 21 -2.17 5.49 15.38
C SER A 21 -1.72 4.04 15.67
N LEU A 22 -0.70 3.55 14.96
CA LEU A 22 -0.12 2.21 15.20
C LEU A 22 0.49 2.07 16.60
N ILE A 23 1.07 3.15 17.15
CA ILE A 23 1.64 3.14 18.52
C ILE A 23 0.53 2.91 19.55
N PHE A 24 -0.65 3.51 19.35
CA PHE A 24 -1.79 3.33 20.25
C PHE A 24 -2.50 1.99 20.05
N SER A 25 -2.52 1.49 18.82
CA SER A 25 -3.24 0.28 18.44
C SER A 25 -2.36 -0.97 18.55
N GLY A 26 -1.48 -1.10 19.55
CA GLY A 26 -0.41 -2.11 19.68
C GLY A 26 -0.76 -3.60 19.50
N LEU A 27 -2.01 -3.93 19.20
CA LEU A 27 -2.54 -5.23 18.76
C LEU A 27 -2.88 -5.31 17.26
N VAL A 28 -2.51 -4.32 16.41
CA VAL A 28 -2.76 -4.42 14.97
C VAL A 28 -2.00 -5.63 14.42
N PRO A 29 -2.67 -6.56 13.73
CA PRO A 29 -2.03 -7.71 13.15
C PRO A 29 -0.92 -7.29 12.19
N ASN A 30 0.20 -8.01 12.22
CA ASN A 30 1.36 -7.66 11.42
C ASN A 30 1.08 -7.73 9.90
N LEU A 31 0.09 -8.56 9.52
CA LEU A 31 -0.42 -8.69 8.17
C LEU A 31 -1.30 -7.50 7.72
N VAL A 32 -1.74 -6.64 8.64
CA VAL A 32 -2.43 -5.37 8.32
C VAL A 32 -1.45 -4.21 8.26
N SER A 33 -0.55 -4.09 9.25
CA SER A 33 0.33 -2.93 9.38
C SER A 33 1.35 -2.83 8.24
N ARG A 34 1.94 -3.96 7.80
CA ARG A 34 2.94 -3.96 6.71
C ARG A 34 2.35 -3.58 5.35
N PRO A 35 1.24 -4.19 4.88
CA PRO A 35 0.69 -3.82 3.58
C PRO A 35 0.13 -2.40 3.57
N LEU A 36 -0.47 -1.92 4.67
CA LEU A 36 -0.93 -0.52 4.75
C LEU A 36 0.22 0.48 4.66
N HIS A 37 1.33 0.22 5.36
CA HIS A 37 2.52 1.06 5.26
C HIS A 37 3.06 1.09 3.82
N MET A 38 3.14 -0.08 3.16
CA MET A 38 3.60 -0.17 1.77
C MET A 38 2.64 0.52 0.79
N ALA A 39 1.33 0.33 0.96
CA ALA A 39 0.29 1.03 0.17
C ALA A 39 0.45 2.55 0.26
N LEU A 40 0.85 3.07 1.42
CA LEU A 40 1.08 4.49 1.62
C LEU A 40 2.41 4.98 1.01
N ALA A 41 3.43 4.12 0.96
CA ALA A 41 4.73 4.41 0.37
C ALA A 41 4.72 4.36 -1.17
N LEU A 42 3.92 3.48 -1.77
CA LEU A 42 3.86 3.30 -3.24
C LEU A 42 3.59 4.60 -4.04
N PRO A 43 2.59 5.43 -3.67
CA PRO A 43 2.37 6.73 -4.31
C PRO A 43 3.59 7.65 -4.25
N TRP A 44 4.32 7.64 -3.13
CA TRP A 44 5.51 8.47 -2.97
C TRP A 44 6.66 8.03 -3.87
N VAL A 45 6.88 6.73 -3.99
CA VAL A 45 7.96 6.19 -4.81
C VAL A 45 7.64 6.36 -6.28
N PHE A 46 6.46 5.94 -6.74
CA PHE A 46 6.18 5.85 -8.17
C PHE A 46 5.66 7.14 -8.82
N LEU A 47 4.89 7.98 -8.11
CA LEU A 47 4.40 9.24 -8.68
C LEU A 47 5.44 10.36 -8.62
N PHE A 48 6.31 10.36 -7.61
CA PHE A 48 7.25 11.45 -7.36
C PHE A 48 8.70 11.18 -7.79
N ALA A 49 9.18 9.92 -7.83
CA ALA A 49 10.50 9.63 -8.40
C ALA A 49 10.53 9.65 -9.95
N SER A 50 9.36 9.76 -10.58
CA SER A 50 9.21 9.71 -12.02
C SER A 50 9.64 11.01 -12.73
N GLN A 51 10.75 10.93 -13.46
CA GLN A 51 11.26 11.96 -14.38
C GLN A 51 10.73 11.68 -15.80
N GLY A 52 9.46 11.97 -16.08
CA GLY A 52 8.89 11.93 -17.44
C GLY A 52 7.43 11.50 -17.54
N LEU A 53 6.70 11.99 -18.56
CA LEU A 53 5.27 11.71 -18.76
C LEU A 53 4.92 10.20 -18.89
N PRO A 54 5.71 9.38 -19.62
CA PRO A 54 5.45 7.93 -19.72
C PRO A 54 5.69 7.21 -18.39
N SER A 55 6.71 7.63 -17.65
CA SER A 55 7.08 7.07 -16.35
C SER A 55 6.05 7.39 -15.26
N ARG A 56 5.35 8.53 -15.36
CA ARG A 56 4.28 8.89 -14.42
C ARG A 56 3.04 8.02 -14.59
N ILE A 57 2.69 7.71 -15.83
CA ILE A 57 1.52 6.87 -16.15
C ILE A 57 1.77 5.44 -15.70
N SER A 58 2.94 4.86 -16.04
CA SER A 58 3.30 3.52 -15.57
C SER A 58 3.39 3.49 -14.05
N GLY A 59 4.03 4.48 -13.42
CA GLY A 59 4.11 4.58 -11.96
C GLY A 59 2.74 4.73 -11.27
N ALA A 60 1.80 5.46 -11.87
CA ALA A 60 0.44 5.55 -11.37
C ALA A 60 -0.31 4.21 -11.44
N ILE A 61 -0.16 3.49 -12.56
CA ILE A 61 -0.75 2.15 -12.74
C ILE A 61 -0.20 1.18 -11.70
N PHE A 62 1.13 1.12 -11.53
CA PHE A 62 1.77 0.28 -10.52
C PHE A 62 1.36 0.65 -9.09
N SER A 63 1.23 1.95 -8.77
CA SER A 63 0.72 2.38 -7.46
C SER A 63 -0.70 1.91 -7.21
N ILE A 64 -1.61 2.05 -8.19
CA ILE A 64 -3.01 1.62 -8.05
C ILE A 64 -3.08 0.11 -7.87
N ILE A 65 -2.33 -0.66 -8.67
CA ILE A 65 -2.27 -2.11 -8.56
C ILE A 65 -1.73 -2.52 -7.17
N GLY A 66 -0.62 -1.93 -6.72
CA GLY A 66 -0.04 -2.25 -5.43
C GLY A 66 -0.96 -1.87 -4.25
N ILE A 67 -1.64 -0.72 -4.31
CA ILE A 67 -2.66 -0.34 -3.31
C ILE A 67 -3.82 -1.34 -3.30
N ALA A 68 -4.31 -1.75 -4.48
CA ALA A 68 -5.39 -2.73 -4.58
C ALA A 68 -4.97 -4.09 -4.01
N CYS A 69 -3.74 -4.54 -4.29
CA CYS A 69 -3.15 -5.74 -3.71
C CYS A 69 -3.01 -5.64 -2.18
N CYS A 70 -2.54 -4.51 -1.65
CA CYS A 70 -2.46 -4.30 -0.20
C CYS A 70 -3.83 -4.26 0.47
N LEU A 71 -4.82 -3.60 -0.14
CA LEU A 71 -6.20 -3.59 0.36
C LEU A 71 -6.81 -5.00 0.37
N PHE A 72 -6.54 -5.79 -0.66
CA PHE A 72 -6.97 -7.18 -0.70
C PHE A 72 -6.38 -7.99 0.46
N ILE A 73 -5.10 -7.80 0.79
CA ILE A 73 -4.45 -8.46 1.94
C ILE A 73 -5.08 -8.01 3.27
N VAL A 74 -5.33 -6.71 3.44
CA VAL A 74 -5.96 -6.18 4.67
C VAL A 74 -7.39 -6.70 4.84
N LEU A 75 -8.17 -6.77 3.76
CA LEU A 75 -9.56 -7.27 3.82
C LEU A 75 -9.63 -8.78 4.07
N ASN A 76 -8.65 -9.54 3.60
CA ASN A 76 -8.59 -10.99 3.79
C ASN A 76 -7.64 -11.40 4.92
N GLU A 77 -7.23 -10.44 5.76
CA GLU A 77 -6.20 -10.66 6.78
C GLU A 77 -6.54 -11.80 7.74
N SER A 78 -7.79 -11.92 8.17
CA SER A 78 -8.24 -13.03 9.03
C SER A 78 -7.97 -14.41 8.38
N ALA A 79 -8.38 -14.57 7.12
CA ALA A 79 -8.18 -15.81 6.38
C ALA A 79 -6.71 -16.07 6.01
N LEU A 80 -5.91 -15.01 5.78
CA LEU A 80 -4.47 -15.15 5.51
C LEU A 80 -3.67 -15.43 6.78
N SER A 81 -4.07 -14.86 7.92
CA SER A 81 -3.45 -15.11 9.23
C SER A 81 -3.58 -16.58 9.61
N ASP A 82 -4.76 -17.16 9.38
CA ASP A 82 -5.01 -18.58 9.65
C ASP A 82 -4.23 -19.53 8.72
N GLN A 83 -3.75 -19.03 7.58
CA GLN A 83 -2.98 -19.81 6.61
C GLN A 83 -1.48 -19.85 6.90
N TYR A 84 -0.97 -19.10 7.90
CA TYR A 84 0.44 -19.10 8.31
C TYR A 84 1.44 -19.02 7.14
N GLY A 85 1.11 -18.26 6.09
CA GLY A 85 1.96 -18.11 4.89
C GLY A 85 1.75 -19.13 3.78
N TYR A 86 0.74 -19.99 3.87
CA TYR A 86 0.28 -20.81 2.76
C TYR A 86 -0.52 -19.97 1.76
N LEU A 87 -0.27 -20.16 0.46
CA LEU A 87 -1.00 -19.48 -0.61
C LEU A 87 -2.09 -20.43 -1.13
N SER A 88 -3.35 -20.16 -0.79
CA SER A 88 -4.51 -20.88 -1.32
C SER A 88 -5.17 -20.12 -2.47
N GLY A 89 -5.09 -20.70 -3.67
CA GLY A 89 -5.82 -20.24 -4.86
C GLY A 89 -5.07 -19.26 -5.76
N SER A 90 -5.56 -19.15 -7.00
CA SER A 90 -4.93 -18.39 -8.09
C SER A 90 -4.90 -16.88 -7.87
N LEU A 91 -5.83 -16.33 -7.07
CA LEU A 91 -5.86 -14.91 -6.74
C LEU A 91 -4.75 -14.54 -5.75
N GLN A 92 -4.49 -15.37 -4.74
CA GLN A 92 -3.41 -15.11 -3.78
C GLN A 92 -2.03 -15.19 -4.44
N THR A 93 -1.83 -16.15 -5.35
CA THR A 93 -0.58 -16.25 -6.13
C THR A 93 -0.42 -15.09 -7.12
N ALA A 94 -1.50 -14.63 -7.75
CA ALA A 94 -1.45 -13.43 -8.59
C ALA A 94 -1.10 -12.16 -7.79
N VAL A 95 -1.68 -12.00 -6.59
CA VAL A 95 -1.35 -10.88 -5.69
C VAL A 95 0.09 -10.97 -5.19
N ALA A 96 0.56 -12.17 -4.82
CA ALA A 96 1.95 -12.38 -4.43
C ALA A 96 2.92 -12.05 -5.58
N GLY A 97 2.61 -12.48 -6.80
CA GLY A 97 3.40 -12.16 -7.99
C GLY A 97 3.38 -10.68 -8.36
N ALA A 98 2.27 -9.98 -8.12
CA ALA A 98 2.15 -8.54 -8.38
C ALA A 98 2.90 -7.67 -7.34
N LEU A 99 3.20 -8.21 -6.16
CA LEU A 99 3.89 -7.52 -5.07
C LEU A 99 5.39 -7.85 -4.96
N LEU A 100 5.91 -8.73 -5.81
CA LEU A 100 7.30 -9.18 -5.86
C LEU A 100 8.16 -8.26 -6.75
#